data_AF-A0A3D3FJX1-F1
#
_entry.id   AF-A0A3D3FJX1-F1
#
_cell.length_a   1.000
_cell.length_b   1.000
_cell.length_c   1.000
_cell.angle_alpha   90.00
_cell.angle_beta   90.00
_cell.angle_gamma   90.00
#
_symmetry.space_group_name_H-M   'P 1'
#
loop_
_entity.id
_entity.type
_entity.pdbx_description
1 polymer ?
#
loop_
_entity_poly.entity_id
_entity_poly.type
_entity_poly.pdbx_seq_one_letter_code
_entity_poly.pdbx_strand_id
1 'polypeptide(L)'
;MWDGVVRKIVVSFFFILILAGYVFIAGWVQLSVPVGSYGVLSSKTGGVDPLVLRGGSYRWAWERLFPTNAKITPFLIETMVKELSASGRLPSAEQYSAIAAVEDDFSYSIVGSLTFSLKPESLPRVVADQGVRDQAGLDAWEERTGAAAADFATRRLASYAEDSEELDRIMAAGSAPRLQDDLETAFPDLRIVSCILRVAEFPDLALYREARKLYEEYLERRRAFLSSSVRTAAGADAASRLRFEELERYGELLTKYPVLLKYLAIESSSPPRALELLKTLEE
;
A
#
# COMPACT_ATOMS: atom_id res chain seq x y z
N MET A 1 58.36 -49.06 44.92
CA MET A 1 57.62 -49.26 43.64
C MET A 1 56.47 -48.25 43.46
N TRP A 2 55.88 -47.70 44.53
CA TRP A 2 54.79 -46.70 44.47
C TRP A 2 55.20 -45.31 43.94
N ASP A 3 56.39 -44.80 44.27
CA ASP A 3 56.83 -43.45 43.84
C ASP A 3 56.98 -43.23 42.34
N GLY A 4 57.27 -44.30 41.58
CA GLY A 4 57.40 -44.22 40.12
C GLY A 4 56.05 -44.10 39.41
N VAL A 5 55.01 -44.76 39.97
CA VAL A 5 53.66 -44.77 39.41
C VAL A 5 52.96 -43.46 39.73
N VAL A 6 53.07 -42.97 40.97
CA VAL A 6 52.47 -41.69 41.40
C VAL A 6 53.03 -40.53 40.59
N ARG A 7 54.35 -40.48 40.34
CA ARG A 7 54.99 -39.44 39.52
C ARG A 7 54.48 -39.43 38.08
N LYS A 8 54.30 -40.60 37.47
CA LYS A 8 53.74 -40.73 36.11
C LYS A 8 52.29 -40.25 36.06
N ILE A 9 51.48 -40.59 37.06
CA ILE A 9 50.09 -40.12 37.15
C ILE A 9 50.04 -38.60 37.28
N VAL A 10 50.86 -38.00 38.13
CA VAL A 10 50.92 -36.54 38.31
C VAL A 10 51.33 -35.84 37.01
N VAL A 11 52.39 -36.31 36.35
CA VAL A 11 52.83 -35.73 35.06
C VAL A 11 51.76 -35.88 33.99
N SER A 12 51.13 -37.05 33.87
CA SER A 12 50.02 -37.26 32.93
C SER A 12 48.82 -36.38 33.25
N PHE A 13 48.49 -36.16 34.52
CA PHE A 13 47.42 -35.29 34.95
C PHE A 13 47.67 -33.84 34.53
N PHE A 14 48.87 -33.30 34.77
CA PHE A 14 49.24 -31.96 34.32
C PHE A 14 49.22 -31.84 32.79
N PHE A 15 49.69 -32.86 32.08
CA PHE A 15 49.65 -32.88 30.61
C PHE A 15 48.21 -32.83 30.07
N ILE A 16 47.31 -33.65 30.64
CA ILE A 16 45.89 -33.64 30.29
C ILE A 16 45.26 -32.28 30.63
N LEU A 17 45.61 -31.69 31.77
CA LEU A 17 45.08 -30.39 32.19
C LEU A 17 45.48 -29.27 31.22
N ILE A 18 46.74 -29.26 30.77
CA ILE A 18 47.22 -28.31 29.74
C ILE A 18 46.49 -28.53 28.41
N LEU A 19 46.33 -29.79 27.98
CA LEU A 19 45.65 -30.11 26.73
C LEU A 19 44.16 -29.72 26.78
N ALA A 20 43.49 -30.00 27.90
CA ALA A 20 42.10 -29.60 28.13
C ALA A 20 41.95 -28.07 28.13
N GLY A 21 42.87 -27.36 28.77
CA GLY A 21 42.92 -25.89 28.74
C GLY A 21 43.10 -25.35 27.32
N TYR A 22 43.98 -25.95 26.52
CA TYR A 22 44.18 -25.56 25.13
C TYR A 22 42.94 -25.78 24.26
N VAL A 23 42.31 -26.97 24.35
CA VAL A 23 41.06 -27.29 23.63
C VAL A 23 39.93 -26.35 24.05
N PHE A 24 39.86 -26.02 25.34
CA PHE A 24 38.87 -25.09 25.87
C PHE A 24 39.04 -23.69 25.29
N ILE A 25 40.26 -23.14 25.31
CA ILE A 25 40.56 -21.81 24.77
C ILE A 25 40.37 -21.79 23.24
N ALA A 26 40.81 -22.84 22.53
CA ALA A 26 40.68 -22.92 21.07
C ALA A 26 39.20 -22.96 20.63
N GLY A 27 38.34 -23.69 21.35
CA GLY A 27 36.90 -23.73 21.08
C GLY A 27 36.12 -22.53 21.61
N TRP A 28 36.75 -21.64 22.40
CA TRP A 28 36.11 -20.44 22.92
C TRP A 28 35.91 -19.42 21.77
N VAL A 29 34.66 -19.30 21.31
CA VAL A 29 34.33 -18.51 20.12
C VAL A 29 34.39 -17.02 20.39
N GLN A 30 33.94 -16.61 21.56
CA GLN A 30 33.69 -15.23 21.92
C GLN A 30 34.93 -14.33 22.03
N LEU A 31 36.11 -14.88 22.35
CA LEU A 31 37.36 -14.12 22.43
C LEU A 31 37.72 -13.41 21.10
N SER A 32 37.12 -13.84 20.00
CA SER A 32 37.38 -13.30 18.67
C SER A 32 36.35 -12.24 18.22
N VAL A 33 35.37 -11.88 19.05
CA VAL A 33 34.34 -10.88 18.73
C VAL A 33 34.62 -9.58 19.50
N PRO A 34 34.93 -8.46 18.81
CA PRO A 34 35.10 -7.15 19.44
C PRO A 34 33.88 -6.69 20.24
N VAL A 35 34.12 -5.87 21.26
CA VAL A 35 33.05 -5.24 22.04
C VAL A 35 32.18 -4.36 21.14
N GLY A 36 30.85 -4.46 21.27
CA GLY A 36 29.90 -3.71 20.44
C GLY A 36 29.64 -4.31 19.05
N SER A 37 30.27 -5.44 18.71
CA SER A 37 30.06 -6.14 17.44
C SER A 37 29.34 -7.48 17.62
N TYR A 38 28.83 -8.00 16.50
CA TYR A 38 28.13 -9.27 16.40
C TYR A 38 28.95 -10.22 15.53
N GLY A 39 29.28 -11.40 16.06
CA GLY A 39 30.00 -12.42 15.33
C GLY A 39 29.05 -13.39 14.65
N VAL A 40 29.32 -13.72 13.39
CA VAL A 40 28.71 -14.85 12.70
C VAL A 40 29.77 -15.94 12.51
N LEU A 41 29.46 -17.15 12.98
CA LEU A 41 30.29 -18.33 12.77
C LEU A 41 29.91 -18.98 11.44
N SER A 42 30.87 -19.12 10.54
CA SER A 42 30.71 -19.89 9.30
C SER A 42 31.68 -21.06 9.31
N SER A 43 31.16 -22.27 9.15
CA SER A 43 31.92 -23.51 9.10
C SER A 43 31.81 -24.20 7.75
N LYS A 44 32.85 -24.93 7.34
CA LYS A 44 32.82 -25.72 6.09
C LYS A 44 31.88 -26.93 6.21
N THR A 45 31.77 -27.50 7.41
CA THR A 45 30.99 -28.72 7.67
C THR A 45 29.52 -28.46 8.02
N GLY A 46 29.20 -27.30 8.59
CA GLY A 46 27.86 -26.96 9.07
C GLY A 46 27.25 -25.69 8.47
N GLY A 47 27.96 -25.01 7.56
CA GLY A 47 27.48 -23.76 6.97
C GLY A 47 27.50 -22.60 7.97
N VAL A 48 26.53 -21.69 7.85
CA VAL A 48 26.38 -20.53 8.75
C VAL A 48 25.62 -20.96 10.00
N ASP A 49 26.20 -20.67 11.16
CA ASP A 49 25.59 -20.97 12.46
C ASP A 49 24.37 -20.07 12.69
N PRO A 50 23.20 -20.62 13.07
CA PRO A 50 21.98 -19.83 13.26
C PRO A 50 22.03 -18.87 14.45
N LEU A 51 23.00 -19.05 15.36
CA LEU A 51 23.11 -18.27 16.58
C LEU A 51 24.18 -17.17 16.44
N VAL A 52 23.77 -15.95 16.78
CA VAL A 52 24.61 -14.76 16.75
C VAL A 52 25.49 -14.71 17.98
N LEU A 53 26.77 -14.45 17.77
CA LEU A 53 27.74 -14.30 18.86
C LEU A 53 27.73 -12.85 19.32
N ARG A 54 27.44 -12.62 20.60
CA ARG A 54 27.46 -11.28 21.22
C ARG A 54 28.60 -11.17 22.21
N GLY A 55 29.16 -9.97 22.36
CA GLY A 55 29.99 -9.64 23.52
C GLY A 55 29.19 -9.88 24.82
N GLY A 56 29.78 -10.56 25.80
CA GLY A 56 29.15 -10.93 27.08
C GLY A 56 28.52 -12.34 27.20
N SER A 57 28.12 -13.02 26.11
CA SER A 57 27.59 -14.40 26.14
C SER A 57 28.64 -15.50 25.85
N TYR A 58 28.91 -16.38 26.81
CA TYR A 58 29.80 -17.54 26.62
C TYR A 58 29.25 -18.54 25.60
N ARG A 59 30.09 -18.94 24.64
CA ARG A 59 29.82 -20.06 23.73
C ARG A 59 31.11 -20.79 23.34
N TRP A 60 31.03 -22.11 23.40
CA TRP A 60 32.06 -23.03 22.93
C TRP A 60 31.59 -23.76 21.67
N ALA A 61 32.41 -23.79 20.63
CA ALA A 61 32.11 -24.44 19.36
C ALA A 61 33.26 -25.38 18.98
N TRP A 62 32.93 -26.66 18.81
CA TRP A 62 33.91 -27.69 18.46
C TRP A 62 34.46 -27.47 17.05
N GLU A 63 33.72 -26.80 16.17
CA GLU A 63 34.09 -26.50 14.79
C GLU A 63 35.38 -25.66 14.70
N ARG A 64 35.69 -24.88 15.75
CA ARG A 64 36.94 -24.09 15.87
C ARG A 64 38.16 -24.92 16.26
N LEU A 65 38.00 -26.15 16.75
CA LEU A 65 39.13 -27.01 17.08
C LEU A 65 39.98 -27.33 15.86
N PHE A 66 39.38 -27.24 14.67
CA PHE A 66 40.06 -27.37 13.39
C PHE A 66 40.33 -25.98 12.79
N PRO A 67 41.60 -25.54 12.68
CA PRO A 67 41.95 -24.13 12.42
C PRO A 67 41.45 -23.58 11.09
N THR A 68 41.14 -24.42 10.11
CA THR A 68 40.62 -24.01 8.78
C THR A 68 39.15 -24.33 8.58
N ASN A 69 38.48 -24.92 9.57
CA ASN A 69 37.10 -25.38 9.43
C ASN A 69 36.08 -24.27 9.71
N ALA A 70 36.38 -23.36 10.64
CA ALA A 70 35.46 -22.30 11.04
C ALA A 70 36.10 -20.92 11.02
N LYS A 71 35.34 -19.93 10.55
CA LYS A 71 35.71 -18.51 10.56
C LYS A 71 34.63 -17.73 11.28
N ILE A 72 35.04 -16.80 12.15
CA ILE A 72 34.14 -15.83 12.76
C ILE A 72 34.34 -14.51 12.03
N THR A 73 33.27 -13.98 11.47
CA THR A 73 33.28 -12.64 10.90
C THR A 73 32.55 -11.70 11.86
N PRO A 74 33.22 -10.67 12.39
CA PRO A 74 32.56 -9.63 13.19
C PRO A 74 31.85 -8.65 12.25
N PHE A 75 30.64 -8.25 12.66
CA PHE A 75 29.82 -7.26 12.00
C PHE A 75 29.42 -6.18 13.01
N LEU A 76 29.46 -4.93 12.57
CA LEU A 76 28.90 -3.80 13.29
C LEU A 76 27.49 -3.56 12.75
N ILE A 77 26.51 -3.54 13.65
CA ILE A 77 25.13 -3.18 13.30
C ILE A 77 24.92 -1.75 13.76
N GLU A 78 24.81 -0.84 12.81
CA GLU A 78 24.55 0.56 13.07
C GLU A 78 23.07 0.90 12.81
N THR A 79 22.64 2.03 13.35
CA THR A 79 21.30 2.55 13.06
C THR A 79 21.39 3.45 11.85
N MET A 80 20.63 3.14 10.80
CA MET A 80 20.56 3.94 9.59
C MET A 80 19.33 4.83 9.61
N VAL A 81 19.48 6.00 8.98
CA VAL A 81 18.38 6.95 8.75
C VAL A 81 18.20 7.08 7.24
N LYS A 82 16.95 6.92 6.78
CA LYS A 82 16.54 7.17 5.40
C LYS A 82 15.50 8.26 5.36
N GLU A 83 15.65 9.18 4.43
CA GLU A 83 14.65 10.20 4.17
C GLU A 83 13.51 9.60 3.36
N LEU A 84 12.29 9.98 3.73
CA LEU A 84 11.06 9.66 3.03
C LEU A 84 10.54 10.94 2.39
N SER A 85 10.12 10.88 1.14
CA SER A 85 9.49 12.00 0.47
C SER A 85 8.34 11.51 -0.40
N ALA A 86 7.12 11.92 -0.08
CA ALA A 86 5.94 11.67 -0.89
C ALA A 86 5.33 13.02 -1.28
N SER A 87 5.10 13.23 -2.58
CA SER A 87 4.39 14.40 -3.09
C SER A 87 3.33 13.96 -4.08
N GLY A 88 2.22 14.69 -4.11
CA GLY A 88 1.09 14.36 -4.98
C GLY A 88 -0.03 15.37 -4.88
N ARG A 89 -1.16 15.07 -5.52
CA ARG A 89 -2.40 15.82 -5.39
C ARG A 89 -3.43 15.00 -4.65
N LEU A 90 -4.30 15.66 -3.89
CA LEU A 90 -5.41 14.98 -3.24
C LEU A 90 -6.36 14.36 -4.30
N PRO A 91 -7.07 13.27 -3.97
CA PRO A 91 -8.00 12.63 -4.89
C PRO A 91 -9.02 13.62 -5.46
N SER A 92 -9.27 13.55 -6.76
CA SER A 92 -10.28 14.40 -7.43
C SER A 92 -10.08 15.92 -7.24
N ALA A 93 -8.87 16.37 -6.88
CA ALA A 93 -8.52 17.78 -6.68
C ALA A 93 -8.95 18.68 -7.85
N GLU A 94 -8.73 18.24 -9.09
CA GLU A 94 -9.12 19.00 -10.30
C GLU A 94 -10.64 19.13 -10.45
N GLN A 95 -11.42 18.14 -10.02
CA GLN A 95 -12.87 18.14 -10.13
C GLN A 95 -13.49 19.02 -9.03
N TYR A 96 -12.90 19.00 -7.84
CA TYR A 96 -13.36 19.77 -6.69
C TYR A 96 -13.01 21.25 -6.83
N SER A 97 -11.79 21.58 -7.25
CA SER A 97 -11.37 22.97 -7.53
C SER A 97 -12.23 23.63 -8.61
N ALA A 98 -12.50 22.92 -9.71
CA ALA A 98 -13.33 23.43 -10.80
C ALA A 98 -14.76 23.78 -10.39
N ILE A 99 -15.34 23.06 -9.43
CA ILE A 99 -16.72 23.26 -8.98
C ILE A 99 -16.82 24.25 -7.82
N ALA A 100 -15.83 24.25 -6.93
CA ALA A 100 -15.75 25.22 -5.85
C ALA A 100 -15.26 26.61 -6.32
N ALA A 101 -14.82 26.73 -7.58
CA ALA A 101 -14.21 27.93 -8.14
C ALA A 101 -13.02 28.44 -7.31
N VAL A 102 -12.25 27.50 -6.76
CA VAL A 102 -11.06 27.76 -5.96
C VAL A 102 -9.84 27.51 -6.85
N GLU A 103 -8.91 28.46 -6.91
CA GLU A 103 -7.62 28.34 -7.63
C GLU A 103 -6.57 27.51 -6.85
N ASP A 104 -7.00 26.67 -5.91
CA ASP A 104 -6.12 25.79 -5.14
C ASP A 104 -6.00 24.44 -5.87
N ASP A 105 -4.77 23.95 -6.03
CA ASP A 105 -4.47 22.71 -6.73
C ASP A 105 -4.51 21.48 -5.83
N PHE A 106 -4.76 21.69 -4.53
CA PHE A 106 -4.83 20.68 -3.49
C PHE A 106 -3.61 19.72 -3.48
N SER A 107 -2.41 20.26 -3.72
CA SER A 107 -1.15 19.51 -3.68
C SER A 107 -0.65 19.29 -2.26
N TYR A 108 -0.08 18.11 -2.00
CA TYR A 108 0.55 17.77 -0.72
C TYR A 108 2.01 17.36 -0.90
N SER A 109 2.82 17.65 0.13
CA SER A 109 4.21 17.25 0.27
C SER A 109 4.47 16.78 1.70
N ILE A 110 4.74 15.47 1.84
CA ILE A 110 5.09 14.81 3.09
C ILE A 110 6.58 14.47 3.03
N VAL A 111 7.34 15.00 3.98
CA VAL A 111 8.74 14.59 4.21
C VAL A 111 8.78 13.77 5.49
N GLY A 112 9.72 12.85 5.62
CA GLY A 112 9.85 12.04 6.82
C GLY A 112 11.24 11.45 6.95
N SER A 113 11.49 10.83 8.08
CA SER A 113 12.71 10.07 8.33
C SER A 113 12.36 8.72 8.92
N LEU A 114 12.82 7.66 8.26
CA LEU A 114 12.77 6.29 8.73
C LEU A 114 14.11 5.94 9.38
N THR A 115 14.07 5.60 10.66
CA THR A 115 15.24 5.12 11.40
C THR A 115 15.10 3.63 11.64
N PHE A 116 16.05 2.84 11.16
CA PHE A 116 16.01 1.38 11.29
C PHE A 116 17.41 0.80 11.56
N SER A 117 17.44 -0.42 12.09
CA SER A 117 18.66 -1.21 12.29
C SER A 117 18.37 -2.68 11.97
N LEU A 118 19.36 -3.44 11.52
CA LEU A 118 19.21 -4.89 11.40
C LEU A 118 18.96 -5.54 12.77
N LYS A 119 17.98 -6.45 12.87
CA LYS A 119 17.83 -7.29 14.07
C LYS A 119 19.05 -8.18 14.18
N PRO A 120 19.81 -8.14 15.29
CA PRO A 120 21.02 -8.95 15.37
C PRO A 120 20.73 -10.44 15.19
N GLU A 121 19.57 -10.93 15.68
CA GLU A 121 19.09 -12.30 15.53
C GLU A 121 18.94 -12.76 14.07
N SER A 122 18.67 -11.84 13.15
CA SER A 122 18.52 -12.11 11.73
C SER A 122 19.84 -12.11 10.96
N LEU A 123 20.92 -11.58 11.54
CA LEU A 123 22.22 -11.45 10.90
C LEU A 123 22.75 -12.76 10.28
N PRO A 124 22.65 -13.95 10.92
CA PRO A 124 23.17 -15.17 10.33
C PRO A 124 22.36 -15.61 9.11
N ARG A 125 21.05 -15.34 9.10
CA ARG A 125 20.18 -15.59 7.95
C ARG A 125 20.56 -14.67 6.78
N VAL A 126 20.78 -13.38 7.05
CA VAL A 126 21.23 -12.42 6.03
C VAL A 126 22.59 -12.85 5.44
N VAL A 127 23.54 -13.28 6.27
CA VAL A 127 24.84 -13.79 5.82
C VAL A 127 24.70 -15.05 4.96
N ALA A 128 23.83 -15.99 5.36
CA ALA A 128 23.59 -17.23 4.64
C ALA A 128 22.89 -17.01 3.29
N ASP A 129 21.79 -16.24 3.29
CA ASP A 129 20.90 -16.12 2.14
C ASP A 129 21.40 -15.09 1.11
N GLN A 130 21.99 -13.99 1.58
CA GLN A 130 22.45 -12.88 0.74
C GLN A 130 23.95 -12.93 0.44
N GLY A 131 24.66 -13.90 1.01
CA GLY A 131 26.09 -14.11 0.76
C GLY A 131 26.97 -12.97 1.27
N VAL A 132 26.54 -12.26 2.32
CA VAL A 132 27.29 -11.18 2.97
C VAL A 132 28.50 -11.78 3.69
N ARG A 133 29.72 -11.43 3.27
CA ARG A 133 30.97 -12.04 3.77
C ARG A 133 31.81 -11.11 4.65
N ASP A 134 31.55 -9.82 4.58
CA ASP A 134 32.30 -8.74 5.22
C ASP A 134 31.38 -7.56 5.53
N GLN A 135 31.91 -6.58 6.28
CA GLN A 135 31.16 -5.39 6.68
C GLN A 135 30.66 -4.60 5.47
N ALA A 136 31.49 -4.43 4.43
CA ALA A 136 31.08 -3.71 3.22
C ALA A 136 29.87 -4.36 2.52
N GLY A 137 29.81 -5.69 2.50
CA GLY A 137 28.65 -6.43 2.01
C GLY A 137 27.40 -6.25 2.88
N LEU A 138 27.57 -6.10 4.19
CA LEU A 138 26.46 -5.80 5.11
C LEU A 138 25.94 -4.38 4.87
N ASP A 139 26.82 -3.39 4.82
CA ASP A 139 26.47 -2.00 4.59
C ASP A 139 25.71 -1.85 3.25
N ALA A 140 26.18 -2.54 2.20
CA ALA A 140 25.52 -2.54 0.89
C ALA A 140 24.17 -3.28 0.90
N TRP A 141 23.98 -4.25 1.78
CA TRP A 141 22.69 -4.91 1.97
C TRP A 141 21.72 -4.02 2.77
N GLU A 142 22.19 -3.37 3.83
CA GLU A 142 21.40 -2.43 4.63
C GLU A 142 20.97 -1.22 3.79
N GLU A 143 21.85 -0.71 2.94
CA GLU A 143 21.54 0.37 1.99
C GLU A 143 20.43 -0.02 1.01
N ARG A 144 20.55 -1.19 0.37
CA ARG A 144 19.54 -1.69 -0.59
C ARG A 144 18.20 -1.99 0.08
N THR A 145 18.23 -2.63 1.24
CA THR A 145 17.02 -3.00 1.99
C THR A 145 16.36 -1.76 2.58
N GLY A 146 17.16 -0.80 3.06
CA GLY A 146 16.70 0.50 3.52
C GLY A 146 16.04 1.33 2.43
N ALA A 147 16.61 1.35 1.22
CA ALA A 147 15.99 1.99 0.06
C ALA A 147 14.65 1.33 -0.31
N ALA A 148 14.59 0.00 -0.31
CA ALA A 148 13.34 -0.72 -0.56
C ALA A 148 12.27 -0.45 0.51
N ALA A 149 12.67 -0.37 1.79
CA ALA A 149 11.79 -0.01 2.90
C ALA A 149 11.29 1.44 2.78
N ALA A 150 12.16 2.37 2.39
CA ALA A 150 11.78 3.75 2.13
C ALA A 150 10.78 3.86 0.96
N ASP A 151 11.02 3.16 -0.15
CA ASP A 151 10.10 3.12 -1.29
C ASP A 151 8.75 2.49 -0.94
N PHE A 152 8.76 1.46 -0.10
CA PHE A 152 7.52 0.86 0.42
C PHE A 152 6.76 1.86 1.29
N ALA A 153 7.47 2.54 2.20
CA ALA A 153 6.89 3.54 3.08
C ALA A 153 6.28 4.71 2.29
N THR A 154 7.01 5.24 1.30
CA THR A 154 6.55 6.31 0.42
C THR A 154 5.29 5.92 -0.36
N ARG A 155 5.24 4.70 -0.90
CA ARG A 155 4.04 4.20 -1.59
C ARG A 155 2.84 4.04 -0.66
N ARG A 156 3.07 3.58 0.58
CA ARG A 156 2.01 3.48 1.59
C ARG A 156 1.51 4.86 2.03
N LEU A 157 2.40 5.82 2.23
CA LEU A 157 2.04 7.20 2.52
C LEU A 157 1.19 7.82 1.41
N ALA A 158 1.52 7.58 0.14
CA ALA A 158 0.70 8.02 -0.98
C ALA A 158 -0.71 7.40 -0.94
N SER A 159 -0.84 6.11 -0.59
CA SER A 159 -2.15 5.48 -0.42
C SER A 159 -2.95 6.03 0.77
N TYR A 160 -2.29 6.45 1.85
CA TYR A 160 -2.97 7.10 2.97
C TYR A 160 -3.45 8.51 2.63
N ALA A 161 -2.82 9.20 1.67
CA ALA A 161 -3.34 10.47 1.16
C ALA A 161 -4.65 10.31 0.39
N GLU A 162 -4.97 9.09 -0.09
CA GLU A 162 -6.26 8.79 -0.70
C GLU A 162 -7.39 8.61 0.34
N ASP A 163 -7.03 8.23 1.57
CA ASP A 163 -7.96 8.00 2.68
C ASP A 163 -7.97 9.20 3.65
N SER A 164 -9.05 9.98 3.60
CA SER A 164 -9.19 11.20 4.40
C SER A 164 -9.09 10.98 5.92
N GLU A 165 -9.45 9.80 6.44
CA GLU A 165 -9.42 9.53 7.88
C GLU A 165 -8.02 9.11 8.39
N GLU A 166 -7.24 8.42 7.56
CA GLU A 166 -5.84 8.11 7.84
C GLU A 166 -5.00 9.38 7.81
N LEU A 167 -5.21 10.20 6.78
CA LEU A 167 -4.54 11.48 6.61
C LEU A 167 -4.71 12.37 7.85
N ASP A 168 -5.94 12.51 8.34
CA ASP A 168 -6.24 13.30 9.55
C ASP A 168 -5.50 12.79 10.79
N ARG A 169 -5.38 11.46 10.94
CA ARG A 169 -4.67 10.85 12.07
C ARG A 169 -3.16 11.07 11.98
N ILE A 170 -2.58 10.95 10.78
CA ILE A 170 -1.17 11.23 10.54
C ILE A 170 -0.86 12.70 10.86
N MET A 171 -1.74 13.62 10.45
CA MET A 171 -1.62 15.05 10.73
C MET A 171 -1.70 15.37 12.22
N ALA A 172 -2.63 14.74 12.95
CA ALA A 172 -2.81 14.99 14.38
C ALA A 172 -1.68 14.39 15.25
N ALA A 173 -1.16 13.22 14.88
CA ALA A 173 -0.19 12.47 15.68
C ALA A 173 1.27 12.71 15.27
N GLY A 174 1.54 13.26 14.08
CA GLY A 174 2.91 13.42 13.55
C GLY A 174 3.67 12.10 13.38
N SER A 175 2.96 10.98 13.46
CA SER A 175 3.48 9.63 13.40
C SER A 175 2.43 8.73 12.74
N ALA A 176 2.91 7.74 11.98
CA ALA A 176 2.07 6.75 11.32
C ALA A 176 2.31 5.37 11.95
N PRO A 177 1.66 5.04 13.09
CA PRO A 177 1.87 3.75 13.75
C PRO A 177 1.52 2.57 12.83
N ARG A 178 0.50 2.70 11.98
CA ARG A 178 0.18 1.68 10.96
C ARG A 178 1.30 1.48 9.94
N LEU A 179 2.01 2.55 9.57
CA LEU A 179 3.16 2.46 8.67
C LEU A 179 4.30 1.68 9.31
N GLN A 180 4.51 1.84 10.61
CA GLN A 180 5.50 1.08 11.35
C GLN A 180 5.15 -0.41 11.38
N ASP A 181 3.89 -0.75 11.69
CA ASP A 181 3.41 -2.14 11.68
C ASP A 181 3.53 -2.79 10.29
N ASP A 182 3.15 -2.05 9.24
CA ASP A 182 3.26 -2.50 7.84
C ASP A 182 4.72 -2.73 7.44
N LEU A 183 5.65 -1.87 7.89
CA LEU A 183 7.08 -2.01 7.65
C LEU A 183 7.68 -3.19 8.39
N GLU A 184 7.31 -3.40 9.65
CA GLU A 184 7.78 -4.56 10.43
C GLU A 184 7.27 -5.88 9.86
N THR A 185 6.07 -5.88 9.28
CA THR A 185 5.50 -7.05 8.59
C THR A 185 6.20 -7.32 7.26
N ALA A 186 6.47 -6.28 6.47
CA ALA A 186 7.13 -6.43 5.18
C ALA A 186 8.62 -6.76 5.28
N PHE A 187 9.29 -6.24 6.32
CA PHE A 187 10.74 -6.39 6.53
C PHE A 187 11.03 -7.00 7.91
N PRO A 188 10.81 -8.32 8.08
CA PRO A 188 10.94 -8.98 9.40
C PRO A 188 12.37 -8.95 9.95
N ASP A 189 13.38 -8.80 9.08
CA ASP A 189 14.80 -8.70 9.47
C ASP A 189 15.19 -7.34 10.04
N LEU A 190 14.42 -6.30 9.73
CA LEU A 190 14.69 -4.95 10.22
C LEU A 190 13.98 -4.74 11.55
N ARG A 191 14.63 -3.99 12.43
CA ARG A 191 14.01 -3.37 13.60
C ARG A 191 13.79 -1.90 13.25
N ILE A 192 12.53 -1.50 13.17
CA ILE A 192 12.16 -0.11 12.99
C ILE A 192 12.30 0.58 14.35
N VAL A 193 13.19 1.56 14.43
CA VAL A 193 13.43 2.32 15.67
C VAL A 193 12.44 3.46 15.77
N SER A 194 12.23 4.18 14.67
CA SER A 194 11.24 5.24 14.59
C SER A 194 10.87 5.55 13.15
N CYS A 195 9.65 6.02 12.94
CA CYS A 195 9.19 6.62 11.69
C CYS A 195 8.56 7.97 12.02
N ILE A 196 9.28 9.05 11.69
CA ILE A 196 8.84 10.42 11.97
C ILE A 196 8.41 11.05 10.66
N LEU A 197 7.19 11.58 10.63
CA LEU A 197 6.67 12.31 9.47
C LEU A 197 6.70 13.80 9.78
N ARG A 198 7.45 14.53 8.98
CA ARG A 198 7.48 15.99 8.97
C ARG A 198 6.69 16.47 7.76
N VAL A 199 5.44 16.81 8.01
CA VAL A 199 4.59 17.41 6.99
C VAL A 199 5.21 18.72 6.53
N ALA A 200 5.50 18.84 5.23
CA ALA A 200 6.13 20.01 4.66
C ALA A 200 5.08 21.01 4.18
N GLU A 201 4.13 20.55 3.35
CA GLU A 201 3.07 21.38 2.79
C GLU A 201 1.79 20.54 2.62
N PHE A 202 0.67 21.03 3.13
CA PHE A 202 -0.66 20.47 2.86
C PHE A 202 -1.59 21.58 2.40
N PRO A 203 -2.51 21.29 1.47
CA PRO A 203 -3.52 22.24 1.07
C PRO A 203 -4.56 22.38 2.17
N ASP A 204 -5.41 23.41 2.08
CA ASP A 204 -6.46 23.62 3.07
C ASP A 204 -7.47 22.46 3.05
N LEU A 205 -7.35 21.57 4.03
CA LEU A 205 -8.20 20.39 4.15
C LEU A 205 -9.66 20.75 4.48
N ALA A 206 -9.91 21.89 5.12
CA ALA A 206 -11.28 22.35 5.37
C ALA A 206 -11.93 22.75 4.04
N LEU A 207 -11.18 23.48 3.21
CA LEU A 207 -11.61 23.87 1.87
C LEU A 207 -11.84 22.65 0.96
N TYR A 208 -10.94 21.67 1.00
CA TYR A 208 -11.09 20.42 0.27
C TYR A 208 -12.37 19.66 0.67
N ARG A 209 -12.68 19.58 1.96
CA ARG A 209 -13.91 18.93 2.45
C ARG A 209 -15.17 19.67 2.01
N GLU A 210 -15.13 20.98 2.01
CA GLU A 210 -16.26 21.80 1.55
C GLU A 210 -16.48 21.63 0.04
N ALA A 211 -15.40 21.67 -0.75
CA ALA A 211 -15.46 21.41 -2.19
C ALA A 211 -15.98 20.00 -2.51
N ARG A 212 -15.56 18.98 -1.75
CA ARG A 212 -16.09 17.61 -1.86
C ARG A 212 -17.60 17.55 -1.58
N LYS A 213 -18.09 18.20 -0.52
CA LYS A 213 -19.53 18.24 -0.22
C LYS A 213 -20.32 18.91 -1.34
N LEU A 214 -19.83 20.05 -1.84
CA LEU A 214 -20.46 20.74 -2.98
C LEU A 214 -20.51 19.83 -4.22
N TYR A 215 -19.45 19.06 -4.47
CA TYR A 215 -19.42 18.08 -5.55
C TYR A 215 -20.43 16.95 -5.37
N GLU A 216 -20.52 16.38 -4.18
CA GLU A 216 -21.49 15.33 -3.83
C GLU A 216 -22.92 15.84 -4.02
N GLU A 217 -23.25 17.04 -3.53
CA GLU A 217 -24.55 17.68 -3.76
C GLU A 217 -24.83 17.94 -5.24
N TYR A 218 -23.83 18.40 -6.00
CA TYR A 218 -23.96 18.61 -7.45
C TYR A 218 -24.28 17.31 -8.18
N LEU A 219 -23.60 16.21 -7.84
CA LEU A 219 -23.87 14.89 -8.43
C LEU A 219 -25.28 14.40 -8.10
N GLU A 220 -25.75 14.60 -6.87
CA GLU A 220 -27.12 14.25 -6.47
C GLU A 220 -28.16 15.05 -7.26
N ARG A 221 -28.00 16.38 -7.34
CA ARG A 221 -28.91 17.24 -8.13
C ARG A 221 -28.89 16.86 -9.60
N ARG A 222 -27.72 16.53 -10.16
CA ARG A 222 -27.58 16.08 -11.55
C ARG A 222 -28.29 14.74 -11.79
N ARG A 223 -28.14 13.77 -10.87
CA ARG A 223 -28.86 12.48 -10.93
C ARG A 223 -30.37 12.67 -10.82
N ALA A 224 -30.83 13.57 -9.94
CA ALA A 224 -32.24 13.89 -9.79
C ALA A 224 -32.82 14.54 -11.07
N PHE A 225 -32.07 15.45 -11.69
CA PHE A 225 -32.48 16.10 -12.95
C PHE A 225 -32.49 15.13 -14.15
N LEU A 226 -31.49 14.26 -14.25
CA LEU A 226 -31.44 13.26 -15.33
C LEU A 226 -32.57 12.23 -15.17
N SER A 227 -32.82 11.74 -13.95
CA SER A 227 -33.91 10.79 -13.71
C SER A 227 -35.29 11.41 -13.97
N SER A 228 -35.50 12.69 -13.62
CA SER A 228 -36.74 13.38 -13.92
C SER A 228 -36.92 13.62 -15.42
N SER A 229 -35.86 14.00 -16.15
CA SER A 229 -35.88 14.24 -17.60
C SER A 229 -36.07 12.96 -18.40
N VAL A 230 -35.44 11.85 -18.00
CA VAL A 230 -35.67 10.54 -18.62
C VAL A 230 -37.11 10.08 -18.40
N ARG A 231 -37.65 10.29 -17.19
CA ARG A 231 -39.04 9.93 -16.88
C ARG A 231 -40.05 10.75 -17.68
N THR A 232 -39.84 12.06 -17.85
CA THR A 232 -40.71 12.89 -18.70
C THR A 232 -40.60 12.53 -20.17
N ALA A 233 -39.40 12.27 -20.69
CA ALA A 233 -39.19 11.83 -22.07
C ALA A 233 -39.84 10.46 -22.34
N ALA A 234 -39.66 9.49 -21.44
CA ALA A 234 -40.31 8.18 -21.53
C ALA A 234 -41.85 8.29 -21.46
N GLY A 235 -42.37 9.16 -20.60
CA GLY A 235 -43.81 9.45 -20.52
C GLY A 235 -44.35 10.09 -21.81
N ALA A 236 -43.61 11.02 -22.41
CA ALA A 236 -44.00 11.67 -23.67
C ALA A 236 -43.98 10.71 -24.88
N ASP A 237 -43.00 9.80 -24.95
CA ASP A 237 -42.94 8.76 -25.98
C ASP A 237 -44.10 7.76 -25.83
N ALA A 238 -44.36 7.28 -24.61
CA ALA A 238 -45.47 6.38 -24.33
C ALA A 238 -46.84 7.03 -24.64
N ALA A 239 -47.04 8.31 -24.27
CA ALA A 239 -48.26 9.05 -24.57
C ALA A 239 -48.46 9.27 -26.08
N SER A 240 -47.39 9.49 -26.84
CA SER A 240 -47.47 9.62 -28.31
C SER A 240 -47.88 8.32 -28.98
N ARG A 241 -47.32 7.18 -28.55
CA ARG A 241 -47.69 5.86 -29.09
C ARG A 241 -49.15 5.51 -28.83
N LEU A 242 -49.65 5.75 -27.62
CA LEU A 242 -51.06 5.53 -27.28
C LEU A 242 -52.00 6.39 -28.14
N ARG A 243 -51.65 7.67 -28.37
CA ARG A 243 -52.41 8.55 -29.28
C ARG A 243 -52.40 8.05 -30.72
N PHE A 244 -51.27 7.53 -31.21
CA PHE A 244 -51.19 6.94 -32.54
C PHE A 244 -52.09 5.70 -32.66
N GLU A 245 -52.07 4.81 -31.67
CA GLU A 245 -52.96 3.64 -31.61
C GLU A 245 -54.45 4.03 -31.55
N GLU A 246 -54.79 5.07 -30.78
CA GLU A 246 -56.14 5.63 -30.73
C GLU A 246 -56.58 6.20 -32.10
N LEU A 247 -55.71 6.97 -32.76
CA LEU A 247 -55.97 7.52 -34.09
C LEU A 247 -56.12 6.43 -35.16
N GLU A 248 -55.31 5.37 -35.09
CA GLU A 248 -55.41 4.21 -35.98
C GLU A 248 -56.74 3.47 -35.77
N ARG A 249 -57.14 3.22 -34.51
CA ARG A 249 -58.46 2.66 -34.19
C ARG A 249 -59.60 3.55 -34.68
N TYR A 250 -59.49 4.86 -34.56
CA TYR A 250 -60.48 5.78 -35.11
C TYR A 250 -60.52 5.72 -36.64
N GLY A 251 -59.37 5.67 -37.32
CA GLY A 251 -59.28 5.49 -38.78
C GLY A 251 -59.91 4.18 -39.25
N GLU A 252 -59.66 3.08 -38.55
CA GLU A 252 -60.28 1.78 -38.84
C GLU A 252 -61.79 1.78 -38.61
N LEU A 253 -62.26 2.41 -37.52
CA LEU A 253 -63.69 2.53 -37.21
C LEU A 253 -64.43 3.37 -38.27
N LEU A 254 -63.83 4.47 -38.71
CA LEU A 254 -64.38 5.31 -39.78
C LEU A 254 -64.41 4.59 -41.13
N THR A 255 -63.44 3.71 -41.38
CA THR A 255 -63.38 2.89 -42.61
C THR A 255 -64.37 1.73 -42.58
N LYS A 256 -64.58 1.07 -41.43
CA LYS A 256 -65.56 -0.02 -41.25
C LYS A 256 -67.01 0.48 -41.24
N TYR A 257 -67.24 1.71 -40.79
CA TYR A 257 -68.57 2.30 -40.70
C TYR A 257 -68.65 3.64 -41.45
N PRO A 258 -68.61 3.65 -42.79
CA PRO A 258 -68.72 4.88 -43.60
C PRO A 258 -70.06 5.60 -43.44
N VAL A 259 -71.06 4.96 -42.83
CA VAL A 259 -72.35 5.57 -42.46
C VAL A 259 -72.18 6.58 -41.32
N LEU A 260 -71.19 6.40 -40.43
CA LEU A 260 -70.89 7.37 -39.35
C LEU A 260 -70.29 8.67 -39.92
N LEU A 261 -69.46 8.60 -40.98
CA LEU A 261 -68.97 9.78 -41.70
C LEU A 261 -70.12 10.57 -42.33
N LYS A 262 -71.13 9.88 -42.88
CA LYS A 262 -72.34 10.53 -43.41
C LYS A 262 -73.13 11.21 -42.31
N TYR A 263 -73.27 10.61 -41.13
CA TYR A 263 -73.99 11.20 -40.00
C TYR A 263 -73.25 12.41 -39.40
N LEU A 264 -71.93 12.32 -39.21
CA LEU A 264 -71.07 13.43 -38.74
C LEU A 264 -70.98 14.58 -39.75
N ALA A 265 -70.99 14.27 -41.06
CA ALA A 265 -71.07 15.28 -42.11
C ALA A 265 -72.45 15.98 -42.14
N ILE A 266 -73.53 15.24 -41.87
CA ILE A 266 -74.89 15.80 -41.78
C ILE A 266 -75.05 16.67 -40.53
N GLU A 267 -74.43 16.30 -39.40
CA GLU A 267 -74.50 17.05 -38.14
C GLU A 267 -73.54 18.26 -38.10
N SER A 268 -72.42 18.22 -38.84
CA SER A 268 -71.48 19.34 -38.98
C SER A 268 -71.79 20.28 -40.16
N SER A 269 -72.74 19.96 -41.04
CA SER A 269 -73.19 20.90 -42.07
C SER A 269 -74.07 22.01 -41.48
N SER A 270 -73.43 23.11 -41.06
CA SER A 270 -73.87 24.43 -41.52
C SER A 270 -73.49 24.57 -43.00
N PRO A 271 -74.44 24.65 -43.95
CA PRO A 271 -74.15 25.01 -45.35
C PRO A 271 -74.14 26.55 -45.52
N PRO A 272 -73.51 27.13 -46.57
CA PRO A 272 -73.17 26.51 -47.86
C PRO A 272 -71.74 26.82 -48.35
N ARG A 273 -70.88 25.80 -48.46
CA ARG A 273 -69.66 25.87 -49.30
C ARG A 273 -69.30 24.54 -49.97
N ALA A 274 -69.94 23.44 -49.58
CA ALA A 274 -69.68 22.11 -50.15
C ALA A 274 -70.36 21.86 -51.51
N LEU A 275 -71.38 22.64 -51.88
CA LEU A 275 -72.07 22.51 -53.18
C LEU A 275 -71.26 23.10 -54.36
N GLU A 276 -70.24 23.91 -54.12
CA GLU A 276 -69.34 24.40 -55.18
C GLU A 276 -68.20 23.41 -55.48
N LEU A 277 -67.76 22.61 -54.50
CA LEU A 277 -66.66 21.66 -54.70
C LEU A 277 -67.09 20.36 -55.40
N LEU A 278 -68.38 20.02 -55.39
CA LEU A 278 -68.89 18.89 -56.19
C LEU A 278 -69.12 19.24 -57.66
N LYS A 279 -69.22 20.52 -58.04
CA LYS A 279 -69.29 20.94 -59.45
C LYS A 279 -67.93 21.04 -60.14
N THR A 280 -66.84 21.09 -59.38
CA THR A 280 -65.46 21.23 -59.90
C THR A 280 -64.73 19.90 -60.08
N LEU A 281 -65.38 18.78 -59.74
CA LEU A 281 -64.84 17.42 -59.90
C LEU A 281 -65.56 16.60 -61.00
N GLU A 282 -66.47 17.23 -61.76
CA GLU A 282 -67.14 16.63 -62.92
C GLU A 282 -66.73 17.27 -64.27
N GLU A 283 -65.63 18.03 -64.31
CA GLU A 283 -64.86 18.35 -65.54
C GLU A 283 -63.41 17.86 -65.38
#